data_AF-A0A0Q5D8K8-F1
#
_entry.id   AF-A0A0Q5D8K8-F1
#
_cell.length_a   1.000
_cell.length_b   1.000
_cell.length_c   1.000
_cell.angle_alpha   90.00
_cell.angle_beta   90.00
_cell.angle_gamma   90.00
#
_symmetry.space_group_name_H-M   'P 1'
#
loop_
_entity.id
_entity.type
_entity.pdbx_description
1 polymer ?
#
loop_
_entity_poly.entity_id
_entity_poly.type
_entity_poly.pdbx_seq_one_letter_code
_entity_poly.pdbx_strand_id
1 'polypeptide(L)'
;MLVRESDTMPVFDRDFDSFLVFLNGETRRPAISPRSFARAFNFDLQSLAAAARVHRNTITRAPESESVQRYLRESVRVVRAAADVSHSIEKAIYWYRNHPIPTFDYKTGQQLISEGRTDDVVKYLQSLRQGFSG
;
A
#
# COMPACT_ATOMS: atom_id res chain seq x y z
N MET A 1 -25.51 8.69 -25.43
CA MET A 1 -24.44 9.29 -24.62
C MET A 1 -24.62 8.78 -23.19
N LEU A 2 -23.85 7.77 -22.80
CA LEU A 2 -23.73 7.32 -21.41
C LEU A 2 -22.25 7.39 -21.10
N VAL A 3 -21.80 8.51 -20.54
CA VAL A 3 -20.47 8.58 -19.95
C VAL A 3 -20.52 7.64 -18.75
N ARG A 4 -19.86 6.48 -18.83
CA ARG A 4 -19.63 5.64 -17.66
C ARG A 4 -18.75 6.44 -16.71
N GLU A 5 -19.32 6.90 -15.61
CA GLU A 5 -18.64 7.63 -14.53
C GLU A 5 -17.79 6.66 -13.68
N SER A 6 -16.95 5.83 -14.30
CA SER A 6 -16.38 4.66 -13.64
C SER A 6 -14.99 4.30 -14.17
N ASP A 7 -14.00 5.18 -14.00
CA ASP A 7 -12.59 4.73 -13.96
C ASP A 7 -11.60 5.68 -13.25
N THR A 8 -12.03 6.86 -12.80
CA THR A 8 -11.15 7.77 -12.06
C THR A 8 -10.92 7.25 -10.65
N MET A 9 -9.65 7.16 -10.25
CA MET A 9 -9.28 6.82 -8.88
C MET A 9 -9.82 7.88 -7.91
N PRO A 10 -10.50 7.48 -6.82
CA PRO A 10 -10.87 8.43 -5.77
C PRO A 10 -9.63 9.10 -5.19
N VAL A 11 -9.77 10.37 -4.84
CA VAL A 11 -8.79 11.08 -4.00
C VAL A 11 -9.19 10.85 -2.56
N PHE A 12 -8.27 10.32 -1.77
CA PHE A 12 -8.45 10.02 -0.36
C PHE A 12 -7.92 11.15 0.53
N ASP A 13 -6.87 11.86 0.08
CA ASP A 13 -6.21 12.94 0.84
C ASP A 13 -5.88 12.50 2.28
N ARG A 14 -6.60 12.98 3.30
CA ARG A 14 -6.41 12.59 4.72
C ARG A 14 -7.40 11.54 5.21
N ASP A 15 -8.41 11.18 4.41
CA ASP A 15 -9.47 10.25 4.77
C ASP A 15 -9.00 8.80 4.58
N PHE A 16 -8.38 8.28 5.64
CA PHE A 16 -7.85 6.92 5.66
C PHE A 16 -8.96 5.87 5.78
N ASP A 17 -10.11 6.21 6.34
CA ASP A 17 -11.23 5.27 6.49
C ASP A 17 -11.86 5.00 5.12
N SER A 18 -12.10 6.04 4.32
CA SER A 18 -12.53 5.90 2.93
C SER A 18 -11.53 5.09 2.09
N PHE A 19 -10.22 5.26 2.34
CA PHE A 19 -9.19 4.45 1.71
C PHE A 19 -9.29 2.97 2.10
N LEU A 20 -9.49 2.64 3.37
CA LEU A 20 -9.69 1.26 3.81
C LEU A 20 -10.96 0.63 3.23
N VAL A 21 -12.06 1.38 3.15
CA VAL A 21 -13.30 0.94 2.51
C VAL A 21 -13.06 0.62 1.03
N PHE A 22 -12.34 1.48 0.31
CA PHE A 22 -11.97 1.23 -1.08
C PHE A 22 -11.12 -0.03 -1.24
N LEU A 23 -10.14 -0.24 -0.35
CA LEU A 23 -9.25 -1.40 -0.36
C LEU A 23 -9.98 -2.71 -0.06
N ASN A 24 -11.02 -2.69 0.76
CA ASN A 24 -11.91 -3.84 0.96
C ASN A 24 -12.60 -4.19 -0.36
N GLY A 25 -13.04 -3.19 -1.13
CA GLY A 25 -13.79 -3.42 -2.36
C GLY A 25 -15.07 -4.23 -2.07
N GLU A 26 -15.36 -5.24 -2.88
CA GLU A 26 -16.56 -6.08 -2.75
C GLU A 26 -16.36 -7.31 -1.84
N THR A 27 -15.24 -7.42 -1.12
CA THR A 27 -15.05 -8.56 -0.22
C THR A 27 -16.02 -8.51 0.96
N ARG A 28 -16.62 -9.68 1.23
CA ARG A 28 -17.60 -9.88 2.31
C ARG A 28 -16.94 -10.24 3.65
N ARG A 29 -15.60 -10.39 3.65
CA ARG A 29 -14.77 -10.75 4.80
C ARG A 29 -13.79 -9.62 5.10
N PRO A 30 -13.25 -9.50 6.32
CA PRO A 30 -12.23 -8.50 6.66
C PRO A 30 -10.89 -8.83 5.99
N ALA A 31 -10.80 -8.58 4.68
CA ALA A 31 -9.65 -8.87 3.83
C ALA A 31 -9.43 -7.72 2.84
N ILE A 32 -8.19 -7.48 2.45
CA ILE A 32 -7.90 -6.46 1.44
C ILE A 32 -8.04 -7.11 0.06
N SER A 33 -8.82 -6.50 -0.83
CA SER A 33 -8.94 -6.91 -2.22
C SER A 33 -7.62 -6.65 -2.96
N PRO A 34 -6.93 -7.69 -3.50
CA PRO A 34 -5.71 -7.48 -4.26
C PRO A 34 -5.91 -6.58 -5.48
N ARG A 35 -7.11 -6.60 -6.07
CA ARG A 35 -7.45 -5.78 -7.24
C ARG A 35 -7.64 -4.32 -6.86
N SER A 36 -8.34 -4.03 -5.76
CA SER A 36 -8.49 -2.66 -5.26
C SER A 36 -7.14 -2.09 -4.84
N PHE A 37 -6.34 -2.89 -4.12
CA PHE A 37 -4.96 -2.53 -3.77
C PHE A 37 -4.12 -2.23 -5.01
N ALA A 38 -4.13 -3.10 -6.01
CA ALA A 38 -3.36 -2.91 -7.23
C ALA A 38 -3.72 -1.59 -7.95
N ARG A 39 -5.01 -1.24 -8.00
CA ARG A 39 -5.47 0.05 -8.54
C ARG A 39 -4.97 1.24 -7.73
N ALA A 40 -5.13 1.21 -6.40
CA ALA A 40 -4.69 2.31 -5.53
C ALA A 40 -3.18 2.55 -5.56
N PHE A 41 -2.38 1.48 -5.60
CA PHE A 41 -0.92 1.56 -5.55
C PHE A 41 -0.25 1.64 -6.93
N ASN A 42 -1.06 1.74 -8.00
CA ASN A 42 -0.61 1.68 -9.39
C ASN A 42 0.35 0.49 -9.63
N PHE A 43 -0.13 -0.70 -9.26
CA PHE A 43 0.49 -1.99 -9.51
C PHE A 43 -0.29 -2.75 -10.57
N ASP A 44 0.40 -3.47 -11.43
CA ASP A 44 -0.20 -4.61 -12.12
C ASP A 44 -0.19 -5.85 -11.19
N LEU A 45 -1.07 -6.82 -11.47
CA LEU A 45 -1.20 -8.01 -10.61
C LEU A 45 0.04 -8.91 -10.61
N GLN A 46 0.87 -8.87 -11.66
CA GLN A 46 2.10 -9.65 -11.72
C GLN A 46 3.17 -9.04 -10.80
N SER A 47 3.33 -7.72 -10.82
CA SER A 47 4.18 -7.00 -9.89
C SER A 47 3.73 -7.18 -8.44
N LEU A 48 2.41 -7.17 -8.18
CA LEU A 48 1.87 -7.47 -6.85
C LEU A 48 2.21 -8.90 -6.40
N ALA A 49 2.06 -9.89 -7.28
CA ALA A 49 2.42 -11.28 -6.96
C ALA A 49 3.90 -11.43 -6.63
N ALA A 50 4.78 -10.80 -7.42
CA ALA A 50 6.22 -10.78 -7.18
C ALA A 50 6.55 -10.12 -5.84
N ALA A 51 5.93 -8.98 -5.53
CA ALA A 51 6.16 -8.25 -4.30
C ALA A 51 5.68 -9.02 -3.06
N ALA A 52 4.56 -9.74 -3.16
CA ALA A 52 4.04 -10.63 -2.12
C ALA A 52 4.74 -12.01 -2.10
N ARG A 53 5.71 -12.26 -3.00
CA ARG A 53 6.44 -13.53 -3.16
C ARG A 53 5.52 -14.75 -3.33
N VAL A 54 4.44 -14.57 -4.08
CA VAL A 54 3.50 -15.65 -4.41
C VAL A 54 3.42 -15.87 -5.92
N HIS A 55 2.89 -17.03 -6.31
CA HIS A 55 2.56 -17.25 -7.71
C HIS A 55 1.40 -16.34 -8.14
N ARG A 56 1.41 -15.84 -9.39
CA ARG A 56 0.37 -14.94 -9.91
C ARG A 56 -1.06 -15.49 -9.76
N ASN A 57 -1.21 -16.81 -9.90
CA ASN A 57 -2.51 -17.47 -9.78
C ASN A 57 -3.05 -17.42 -8.33
N THR A 58 -2.19 -17.28 -7.34
CA THR A 58 -2.60 -17.14 -5.93
C THR A 58 -3.35 -15.82 -5.73
N ILE A 59 -2.92 -14.73 -6.38
CA ILE A 59 -3.59 -13.42 -6.28
C ILE A 59 -5.06 -13.49 -6.72
N THR A 60 -5.36 -14.31 -7.73
CA THR A 60 -6.73 -14.42 -8.27
C THR A 60 -7.53 -15.58 -7.67
N ARG A 61 -6.90 -16.72 -7.39
CA ARG A 61 -7.58 -17.93 -6.91
C ARG A 61 -7.65 -18.04 -5.40
N ALA A 62 -6.69 -17.44 -4.69
CA ALA A 62 -6.59 -17.46 -3.23
C ALA A 62 -6.19 -16.07 -2.70
N PRO A 63 -6.99 -15.01 -3.00
CA PRO A 63 -6.68 -13.64 -2.59
C PRO A 63 -6.60 -13.49 -1.07
N GLU A 64 -7.30 -14.33 -0.30
CA GLU A 64 -7.30 -14.36 1.17
C GLU A 64 -6.17 -15.18 1.78
N SER A 65 -5.26 -15.73 0.97
CA SER A 65 -4.10 -16.48 1.49
C SER A 65 -3.23 -15.60 2.39
N GLU A 66 -2.68 -16.19 3.45
CA GLU A 66 -1.98 -15.43 4.48
C GLU A 66 -0.79 -14.64 3.91
N SER A 67 -0.01 -15.20 2.98
CA SER A 67 1.10 -14.47 2.36
C SER A 67 0.65 -13.23 1.59
N VAL A 68 -0.47 -13.32 0.86
CA VAL A 68 -1.04 -12.19 0.11
C VAL A 68 -1.56 -11.15 1.09
N GLN A 69 -2.42 -11.56 2.02
CA GLN A 69 -3.03 -10.64 2.97
C GLN A 69 -2.01 -9.99 3.90
N ARG A 70 -0.96 -10.73 4.30
CA ARG A 70 0.16 -10.18 5.06
C ARG A 70 0.84 -9.04 4.31
N TYR A 71 1.25 -9.26 3.06
CA TYR A 71 1.86 -8.20 2.25
C TYR A 71 0.95 -6.98 2.13
N LEU A 72 -0.33 -7.19 1.79
CA LEU A 72 -1.30 -6.10 1.65
C LEU A 72 -1.46 -5.28 2.95
N ARG A 73 -1.61 -5.96 4.10
CA ARG A 73 -1.73 -5.32 5.42
C ARG A 73 -0.47 -4.55 5.79
N GLU A 74 0.71 -5.13 5.55
CA GLU A 74 1.99 -4.49 5.83
C GLU A 74 2.19 -3.22 4.97
N SER A 75 1.85 -3.27 3.68
CA SER A 75 1.88 -2.10 2.80
C SER A 75 0.93 -1.00 3.28
N VAL A 76 -0.30 -1.34 3.66
CA VAL A 76 -1.27 -0.37 4.19
C VAL A 76 -0.78 0.26 5.48
N ARG A 77 -0.17 -0.52 6.38
CA ARG A 77 0.42 -0.01 7.63
C ARG A 77 1.52 1.02 7.37
N VAL A 78 2.40 0.77 6.39
CA VAL A 78 3.46 1.73 6.01
C VAL A 78 2.87 2.98 5.35
N VAL A 79 1.87 2.84 4.47
CA VAL A 79 1.20 4.00 3.87
C VAL A 79 0.51 4.85 4.93
N ARG A 80 -0.11 4.25 5.95
CA ARG A 80 -0.66 5.02 7.08
C ARG A 80 0.42 5.86 7.76
N ALA A 81 1.53 5.24 8.13
CA ALA A 81 2.63 5.93 8.80
C ALA A 81 3.23 7.05 7.93
N ALA A 82 3.33 6.83 6.61
CA ALA A 82 3.83 7.85 5.68
C ALA A 82 2.80 8.96 5.43
N ALA A 83 1.50 8.65 5.46
CA ALA A 83 0.42 9.64 5.36
C ALA A 83 0.37 10.55 6.60
N ASP A 84 0.68 10.03 7.79
CA ASP A 84 0.81 10.85 9.01
C ASP A 84 1.95 11.90 8.90
N VAL A 85 2.97 11.66 8.07
CA VAL A 85 4.08 12.59 7.82
C VAL A 85 3.75 13.55 6.67
N SER A 86 3.30 13.00 5.54
CA SER A 86 3.06 13.75 4.30
C SER A 86 1.71 14.47 4.26
N HIS A 87 0.81 14.12 5.17
CA HIS A 87 -0.56 14.62 5.26
C HIS A 87 -1.41 14.39 4.00
N SER A 88 -1.06 13.40 3.17
CA SER A 88 -1.84 12.95 2.01
C SER A 88 -1.52 11.49 1.70
N ILE A 89 -2.55 10.68 1.50
CA ILE A 89 -2.45 9.27 1.16
C ILE A 89 -1.80 9.08 -0.23
N GLU A 90 -2.11 9.94 -1.19
CA GLU A 90 -1.53 9.91 -2.53
C GLU A 90 -0.02 10.16 -2.48
N LYS A 91 0.41 11.17 -1.70
CA LYS A 91 1.84 11.44 -1.48
C LYS A 91 2.53 10.29 -0.77
N ALA A 92 1.88 9.67 0.21
CA ALA A 92 2.38 8.50 0.91
C ALA A 92 2.56 7.29 -0.02
N ILE A 93 1.59 7.01 -0.89
CA ILE A 93 1.67 5.94 -1.90
C ILE A 93 2.78 6.23 -2.91
N TYR A 94 2.90 7.48 -3.36
CA TYR A 94 3.99 7.90 -4.26
C TYR A 94 5.36 7.69 -3.61
N TRP A 95 5.54 8.11 -2.36
CA TRP A 95 6.76 7.88 -1.60
C TRP A 95 7.07 6.39 -1.45
N TYR A 96 6.07 5.60 -1.07
CA TYR A 96 6.18 4.14 -0.89
C TYR A 96 6.73 3.45 -2.15
N ARG A 97 6.28 3.86 -3.34
CA ARG A 97 6.68 3.27 -4.62
C ARG A 97 8.03 3.78 -5.12
N ASN A 98 8.26 5.10 -5.02
CA ASN A 98 9.24 5.78 -5.85
C ASN A 98 10.40 6.41 -5.07
N HIS A 99 10.27 6.59 -3.76
CA HIS A 99 11.29 7.32 -3.00
C HIS A 99 12.36 6.35 -2.46
N PRO A 100 13.59 6.35 -3.01
CA PRO A 100 14.68 5.58 -2.44
C PRO A 100 15.05 6.13 -1.07
N ILE A 101 15.28 5.26 -0.08
CA ILE A 101 15.60 5.68 1.29
C ILE A 101 17.11 5.44 1.53
N PRO A 102 17.94 6.49 1.67
CA PRO A 102 19.40 6.33 1.77
C PRO A 102 19.86 5.40 2.90
N THR A 103 19.20 5.47 4.07
CA THR A 103 19.51 4.62 5.24
C THR A 103 19.22 3.13 5.01
N PHE A 104 18.48 2.79 3.95
CA PHE A 104 18.13 1.43 3.58
C PHE A 104 18.71 1.05 2.21
N ASP A 105 19.96 1.44 1.95
CA ASP A 105 20.66 1.14 0.69
C ASP A 105 19.88 1.64 -0.54
N TYR A 106 19.23 2.79 -0.41
CA TYR A 106 18.39 3.40 -1.45
C TYR A 106 17.19 2.53 -1.89
N LYS A 107 16.79 1.55 -1.09
CA LYS A 107 15.56 0.78 -1.34
C LYS A 107 14.33 1.64 -1.09
N THR A 108 13.27 1.38 -1.86
CA THR A 108 11.97 2.00 -1.65
C THR A 108 11.21 1.30 -0.52
N GLY A 109 10.20 1.97 0.04
CA GLY A 109 9.33 1.36 1.05
C GLY A 109 8.76 0.02 0.57
N GLN A 110 8.28 0.00 -0.68
CA GLN A 110 7.78 -1.20 -1.34
C GLN A 110 8.77 -2.38 -1.33
N GLN A 111 10.04 -2.13 -1.67
CA GLN A 111 11.08 -3.17 -1.68
C GLN A 111 11.35 -3.70 -0.27
N LEU A 112 11.39 -2.81 0.72
CA LEU A 112 11.63 -3.17 2.12
C LEU A 112 10.53 -4.06 2.70
N ILE A 113 9.27 -3.81 2.33
CA ILE A 113 8.14 -4.66 2.77
C ILE A 113 8.18 -6.02 2.09
N SER A 114 8.53 -6.08 0.80
CA SER A 114 8.80 -7.35 0.12
C SER A 114 9.96 -8.12 0.74
N GLU A 115 10.86 -7.46 1.47
CA GLU A 115 11.95 -8.08 2.24
C GLU A 115 11.56 -8.42 3.69
N GLY A 116 10.33 -8.12 4.11
CA GLY A 116 9.84 -8.35 5.47
C GLY A 116 10.33 -7.33 6.50
N ARG A 117 10.84 -6.17 6.04
CA ARG A 117 11.41 -5.10 6.88
C ARG A 117 10.40 -4.01 7.25
N THR A 118 9.11 -4.36 7.31
CA THR A 118 8.00 -3.43 7.55
C THR A 118 8.18 -2.62 8.84
N ASP A 119 8.60 -3.25 9.94
CA ASP A 119 8.79 -2.55 11.21
C ASP A 119 9.95 -1.53 11.17
N ASP A 120 11.01 -1.80 10.40
CA ASP A 120 12.12 -0.85 10.22
C ASP A 120 11.62 0.43 9.53
N VAL A 121 10.80 0.27 8.48
CA VAL A 121 10.23 1.41 7.74
C VAL A 121 9.29 2.23 8.62
N VAL A 122 8.44 1.57 9.41
CA VAL A 122 7.52 2.27 10.34
C VAL A 122 8.31 3.06 11.39
N LYS A 123 9.36 2.47 11.98
CA LYS A 123 10.23 3.17 12.94
C LYS A 123 10.92 4.38 12.31
N TYR A 124 11.43 4.23 11.10
CA TYR A 124 12.02 5.33 10.34
C TYR A 124 11.02 6.48 10.14
N LEU A 125 9.82 6.20 9.65
CA LEU A 125 8.77 7.22 9.46
C LEU A 125 8.35 7.91 10.78
N GLN A 126 8.28 7.14 11.87
CA GLN A 126 8.01 7.71 13.21
C GLN A 126 9.11 8.66 13.68
N SER A 127 10.38 8.32 13.44
CA SER A 127 11.52 9.20 13.77
C SER A 127 11.50 10.50 12.97
N LEU A 128 11.10 10.46 11.69
CA LEU A 128 10.93 11.66 10.88
C LEU A 128 9.86 12.56 11.49
N ARG A 129 8.70 12.00 11.86
CA ARG A 129 7.63 12.78 12.51
C ARG A 129 8.11 13.46 13.79
N GLN A 130 8.87 12.75 14.62
CA GLN A 130 9.41 13.29 15.88
C GLN A 130 10.48 14.36 15.65
N GLY A 131 11.35 14.19 14.64
CA GLY A 131 12.35 15.20 14.27
C GLY A 131 11.74 16.48 13.70
N PHE A 132 10.57 16.40 13.07
CA PHE A 132 9.79 17.57 12.64
C PHE A 132 9.03 18.29 13.77
N SER A 133 8.97 17.70 14.97
CA SER A 133 8.22 18.23 16.13
C SER A 133 9.09 19.03 17.10
N GLY A 134 10.38 19.25 16.79
CA GLY A 134 11.37 19.89 17.66
C GLY A 134 11.86 21.23 17.17
#